data_AF-A0A223PAT3-F1
#
_entry.id   AF-A0A223PAT3-F1
#
_cell.length_a   1.000
_cell.length_b   1.000
_cell.length_c   1.000
_cell.angle_alpha   90.00
_cell.angle_beta   90.00
_cell.angle_gamma   90.00
#
_symmetry.space_group_name_H-M   'P 1'
#
loop_
_entity.id
_entity.type
_entity.pdbx_description
1 polymer ?
#
loop_
_entity_poly.entity_id
_entity_poly.type
_entity_poly.pdbx_seq_one_letter_code
_entity_poly.pdbx_strand_id
1 'polypeptide(L)'
;MNQIQRSPIDSNSLRAKSDGVVFFTSVRHATDLASGFMSAEAAKALFEPASFSITGGGNFCCEDLRLGRELPLYEVAYKDKVYRALVRKPSGENASMGLELIRTWALGVTSDGWYAQPPSRVPNTPQALVAELQGITGAKMTDLIENGYDLLQYRLLNELAYPKSIAPAGYTLKERYLLTIAPNGELTTLYDTPTGVDADRWSYFLHALDSRNTAKTLDEYAAYGNVIREFGQSGATALRQALRLRLGAEEKKPFAHVQKAFFELYPPRKYETEVERSIAGYRAIFETKRRF
;
A
#
# COMPACT_ATOMS: atom_id res chain seq x y z
N MET A 1 24.38 25.34 18.08
CA MET A 1 24.15 24.74 16.75
C MET A 1 24.70 23.32 16.79
N ASN A 2 23.83 22.32 17.00
CA ASN A 2 24.26 20.91 16.99
C ASN A 2 24.21 20.40 15.56
N GLN A 3 25.38 20.12 14.98
CA GLN A 3 25.49 19.42 13.72
C GLN A 3 25.01 17.98 13.92
N ILE A 4 23.91 17.63 13.27
CA ILE A 4 23.45 16.25 13.16
C ILE A 4 24.45 15.53 12.25
N GLN A 5 25.39 14.78 12.84
CA GLN A 5 26.20 13.82 12.12
C GLN A 5 25.26 12.76 11.53
N ARG A 6 24.97 12.86 10.23
CA ARG A 6 24.34 11.77 9.49
C ARG A 6 25.43 10.75 9.20
N SER A 7 25.36 9.59 9.85
CA SER A 7 26.21 8.45 9.54
C SER A 7 26.10 8.10 8.04
N PRO A 8 27.21 7.72 7.38
CA PRO A 8 27.15 7.31 5.99
C PRO A 8 26.24 6.10 5.85
N ILE A 9 25.23 6.23 4.98
CA ILE A 9 24.28 5.17 4.68
C ILE A 9 25.01 4.10 3.88
N ASP A 10 25.14 2.90 4.44
CA ASP A 10 25.80 1.74 3.82
C ASP A 10 25.14 1.39 2.46
N SER A 11 25.93 1.02 1.46
CA SER A 11 25.46 0.65 0.12
C SER A 11 24.50 -0.55 0.14
N ASN A 12 24.68 -1.49 1.08
CA ASN A 12 23.72 -2.58 1.30
C ASN A 12 22.39 -2.07 1.87
N SER A 13 22.43 -1.05 2.72
CA SER A 13 21.20 -0.41 3.24
C SER A 13 20.50 0.44 2.18
N LEU A 14 21.23 1.01 1.21
CA LEU A 14 20.64 1.67 0.03
C LEU A 14 19.97 0.67 -0.91
N ARG A 15 20.57 -0.50 -1.11
CA ARG A 15 20.01 -1.58 -1.94
C ARG A 15 18.78 -2.24 -1.31
N ALA A 16 18.84 -2.52 -0.01
CA ALA A 16 17.66 -2.98 0.75
C ALA A 16 16.52 -1.94 0.72
N LYS A 17 16.85 -0.64 0.71
CA LYS A 17 15.86 0.45 0.58
C LYS A 17 15.30 0.60 -0.84
N SER A 18 16.11 0.37 -1.88
CA SER A 18 15.61 0.38 -3.27
C SER A 18 14.61 -0.76 -3.52
N ASP A 19 14.75 -1.86 -2.79
CA ASP A 19 13.89 -3.05 -2.84
C ASP A 19 12.65 -2.94 -1.92
N GLY A 20 12.50 -1.82 -1.21
CA GLY A 20 11.36 -1.54 -0.34
C GLY A 20 10.06 -1.40 -1.13
N VAL A 21 8.94 -1.76 -0.50
CA VAL A 21 7.64 -1.62 -1.13
C VAL A 21 7.18 -0.16 -1.16
N VAL A 22 6.65 0.27 -2.31
CA VAL A 22 6.00 1.57 -2.45
C VAL A 22 4.59 1.41 -3.02
N PHE A 23 3.71 2.36 -2.71
CA PHE A 23 2.38 2.42 -3.29
C PHE A 23 2.45 2.82 -4.77
N PHE A 24 3.16 3.91 -5.09
CA PHE A 24 3.29 4.50 -6.42
C PHE A 24 4.71 4.31 -6.95
N THR A 25 4.91 3.31 -7.81
CA THR A 25 6.25 2.96 -8.30
C THR A 25 6.82 3.99 -9.29
N SER A 26 5.97 4.69 -10.03
CA SER A 26 6.36 5.77 -10.95
C SER A 26 7.09 6.95 -10.28
N VAL A 27 6.92 7.12 -8.96
CA VAL A 27 7.59 8.17 -8.17
C VAL A 27 8.53 7.60 -7.11
N ARG A 28 8.98 6.35 -7.26
CA ARG A 28 9.97 5.72 -6.37
C ARG A 28 11.22 6.57 -6.19
N HIS A 29 11.75 7.14 -7.29
CA HIS A 29 12.95 8.01 -7.23
C HIS A 29 12.69 9.37 -6.57
N ALA A 30 11.43 9.82 -6.51
CA ALA A 30 11.02 11.04 -5.81
C ALA A 30 10.56 10.75 -4.36
N THR A 31 10.62 9.49 -3.94
CA THR A 31 10.31 9.07 -2.57
C THR A 31 11.60 9.05 -1.76
N ASP A 32 11.60 9.73 -0.61
CA ASP A 32 12.66 9.55 0.37
C ASP A 32 12.51 8.16 0.99
N LEU A 33 13.29 7.19 0.53
CA LEU A 33 13.20 5.79 0.98
C LEU A 33 13.52 5.61 2.47
N ALA A 34 14.16 6.58 3.14
CA ALA A 34 14.40 6.51 4.58
C ALA A 34 13.14 6.85 5.37
N SER A 35 12.36 7.84 4.92
CA SER A 35 11.11 8.25 5.59
C SER A 35 9.86 7.61 4.99
N GLY A 36 9.94 7.14 3.75
CA GLY A 36 8.84 6.60 2.95
C GLY A 36 7.86 7.66 2.41
N PHE A 37 8.18 8.95 2.52
CA PHE A 37 7.33 10.05 2.06
C PHE A 37 7.79 10.59 0.70
N MET A 38 6.83 11.04 -0.10
CA MET A 38 7.05 11.87 -1.30
C MET A 38 6.58 13.31 -1.05
N SER A 39 7.12 14.27 -1.79
CA SER A 39 6.70 15.68 -1.68
C SER A 39 5.29 15.91 -2.23
N ALA A 40 4.67 17.03 -1.84
CA ALA A 40 3.37 17.42 -2.39
C ALA A 40 3.42 17.61 -3.92
N GLU A 41 4.53 18.12 -4.46
CA GLU A 41 4.75 18.30 -5.90
C GLU A 41 4.77 16.95 -6.62
N ALA A 42 5.54 15.98 -6.10
CA ALA A 42 5.59 14.63 -6.66
C ALA A 42 4.21 13.94 -6.60
N ALA A 43 3.48 14.12 -5.51
CA ALA A 43 2.14 13.56 -5.35
C ALA A 43 1.13 14.16 -6.35
N LYS A 44 1.18 15.46 -6.62
CA LYS A 44 0.35 16.12 -7.65
C LYS A 44 0.72 15.63 -9.05
N ALA A 45 2.03 15.51 -9.34
CA ALA A 45 2.54 15.09 -10.64
C ALA A 45 2.10 13.68 -11.05
N LEU A 46 1.70 12.81 -10.11
CA LEU A 46 1.07 11.50 -10.41
C LEU A 46 -0.18 11.63 -11.30
N PHE A 47 -0.90 12.75 -11.14
CA PHE A 47 -2.19 13.03 -11.73
C PHE A 47 -2.20 14.21 -12.70
N GLU A 48 -1.10 14.98 -12.76
CA GLU A 48 -0.91 15.97 -13.80
C GLU A 48 -0.71 15.28 -15.16
N PRO A 49 -1.31 15.83 -16.23
CA PRO A 49 -1.14 15.24 -17.54
C PRO A 49 0.19 15.43 -18.24
N ALA A 50 0.49 14.48 -19.13
CA ALA A 50 0.89 14.82 -20.51
C ALA A 50 -0.34 15.12 -21.42
N SER A 51 -1.56 14.64 -21.09
CA SER A 51 -2.86 15.18 -21.58
C SER A 51 -4.03 14.73 -20.68
N PHE A 52 -4.66 15.65 -19.93
CA PHE A 52 -5.81 15.39 -19.04
C PHE A 52 -6.84 16.38 -19.54
N SER A 53 -7.30 16.16 -20.77
CA SER A 53 -8.40 16.90 -21.35
C SER A 53 -9.68 16.28 -20.81
N ILE A 54 -10.22 16.84 -19.72
CA ILE A 54 -11.61 16.59 -19.35
C ILE A 54 -12.47 17.41 -20.31
N THR A 55 -12.65 16.93 -21.54
CA THR A 55 -13.69 17.43 -22.45
C THR A 55 -15.02 16.83 -22.04
N GLY A 56 -15.56 17.32 -20.94
CA GLY A 56 -16.90 17.01 -20.45
C GLY A 56 -17.48 18.28 -19.84
N GLY A 57 -18.11 19.11 -20.68
CA GLY A 57 -18.66 20.42 -20.33
C GLY A 57 -19.86 20.34 -19.38
N GLY A 58 -19.60 20.07 -18.10
CA GLY A 58 -20.54 20.30 -17.01
C GLY A 58 -20.06 21.46 -16.15
N ASN A 59 -20.88 22.51 -16.05
CA ASN A 59 -20.65 23.65 -15.17
C ASN A 59 -20.21 23.21 -13.78
N PHE A 60 -18.96 23.53 -13.40
CA PHE A 60 -18.45 23.35 -12.05
C PHE A 60 -18.93 24.52 -11.20
N CYS A 61 -20.20 24.46 -10.78
CA CYS A 61 -20.72 25.37 -9.76
C CYS A 61 -20.33 24.87 -8.36
N CYS A 62 -19.90 25.82 -7.56
CA CYS A 62 -19.47 25.78 -6.16
C CYS A 62 -20.27 24.78 -5.31
N GLU A 63 -19.61 23.84 -4.61
CA GLU A 63 -20.15 23.09 -3.47
C GLU A 63 -19.10 22.14 -2.86
N ASP A 64 -19.39 21.64 -1.66
CA ASP A 64 -18.58 20.77 -0.78
C ASP A 64 -17.94 19.54 -1.45
N LEU A 65 -16.95 18.93 -0.77
CA LEU A 65 -16.19 17.76 -1.20
C LEU A 65 -17.11 16.61 -1.68
N ARG A 66 -17.32 16.46 -3.00
CA ARG A 66 -18.13 15.37 -3.56
C ARG A 66 -17.27 14.15 -3.86
N LEU A 67 -17.45 13.11 -3.04
CA LEU A 67 -16.81 11.81 -3.23
C LEU A 67 -17.01 11.28 -4.67
N GLY A 68 -15.91 10.89 -5.32
CA GLY A 68 -15.93 10.26 -6.65
C GLY A 68 -15.39 11.12 -7.81
N ARG A 69 -15.04 12.39 -7.57
CA ARG A 69 -14.32 13.24 -8.54
C ARG A 69 -12.86 13.53 -8.16
N GLU A 70 -12.44 13.16 -6.95
CA GLU A 70 -11.07 13.32 -6.48
C GLU A 70 -10.20 12.10 -6.76
N LEU A 71 -8.89 12.33 -6.77
CA LEU A 71 -7.87 11.30 -6.99
C LEU A 71 -7.23 10.97 -5.63
N PRO A 72 -7.66 9.89 -4.96
CA PRO A 72 -7.15 9.55 -3.64
C PRO A 72 -5.73 9.02 -3.69
N LEU A 73 -4.88 9.55 -2.80
CA LEU A 73 -3.53 9.03 -2.55
C LEU A 73 -3.58 7.95 -1.45
N TYR A 74 -4.41 8.17 -0.43
CA TYR A 74 -4.82 7.16 0.53
C TYR A 74 -6.25 7.44 1.02
N GLU A 75 -6.94 6.38 1.46
CA GLU A 75 -8.24 6.46 2.11
C GLU A 75 -8.29 5.39 3.20
N VAL A 76 -8.24 5.82 4.47
CA VAL A 76 -8.14 4.92 5.62
C VAL A 76 -9.27 5.18 6.61
N ALA A 77 -10.03 4.15 6.94
CA ALA A 77 -10.99 4.18 8.04
C ALA A 77 -10.31 3.86 9.37
N TYR A 78 -10.62 4.63 10.41
CA TYR A 78 -10.17 4.39 11.78
C TYR A 78 -11.11 5.13 12.76
N LYS A 79 -11.61 4.42 13.78
CA LYS A 79 -12.55 4.93 14.81
C LYS A 79 -13.70 5.77 14.22
N ASP A 80 -14.50 5.13 13.36
CA ASP A 80 -15.68 5.71 12.68
C ASP A 80 -15.41 6.89 11.73
N LYS A 81 -14.14 7.25 11.56
CA LYS A 81 -13.71 8.32 10.66
C LYS A 81 -12.97 7.76 9.46
N VAL A 82 -13.10 8.44 8.33
CA VAL A 82 -12.33 8.14 7.12
C VAL A 82 -11.38 9.29 6.84
N TYR A 83 -10.08 9.02 6.89
CA TYR A 83 -9.00 9.96 6.64
C TYR A 83 -8.50 9.83 5.20
N ARG A 84 -8.36 10.96 4.51
CA ARG A 84 -8.02 11.00 3.09
C ARG A 84 -6.93 12.02 2.82
N ALA A 85 -5.99 11.66 1.95
CA ALA A 85 -5.23 12.62 1.15
C ALA A 85 -5.70 12.52 -0.29
N LEU A 86 -6.08 13.65 -0.87
CA LEU A 86 -6.72 13.72 -2.17
C LEU A 86 -6.03 14.76 -3.04
N VAL A 87 -5.92 14.47 -4.34
CA VAL A 87 -5.57 15.46 -5.37
C VAL A 87 -6.82 15.84 -6.14
N ARG A 88 -7.00 17.14 -6.36
CA ARG A 88 -8.15 17.68 -7.10
C ARG A 88 -7.81 19.01 -7.79
N LYS A 89 -8.74 19.51 -8.61
CA LYS A 89 -8.68 20.91 -9.06
C LYS A 89 -9.17 21.85 -7.95
N PRO A 90 -8.52 23.01 -7.76
CA PRO A 90 -9.02 24.05 -6.86
C PRO A 90 -10.42 24.50 -7.27
N SER A 91 -11.24 24.84 -6.26
CA SER A 91 -12.53 25.48 -6.45
C SER A 91 -12.40 27.01 -6.53
N GLY A 92 -13.31 27.66 -7.26
CA GLY A 92 -13.40 29.12 -7.29
C GLY A 92 -12.32 29.79 -8.16
N GLU A 93 -11.89 31.00 -7.75
CA GLU A 93 -10.96 31.85 -8.52
C GLU A 93 -9.60 31.20 -8.81
N ASN A 94 -9.22 30.18 -8.04
CA ASN A 94 -7.96 29.45 -8.19
C ASN A 94 -8.04 28.25 -9.15
N ALA A 95 -9.17 28.02 -9.82
CA ALA A 95 -9.38 26.83 -10.68
C ALA A 95 -8.36 26.70 -11.83
N SER A 96 -7.65 27.78 -12.18
CA SER A 96 -6.59 27.80 -13.19
C SER A 96 -5.19 27.45 -12.65
N MET A 97 -5.00 27.34 -11.33
CA MET A 97 -3.68 27.18 -10.69
C MET A 97 -3.12 25.74 -10.67
N GLY A 98 -3.65 24.84 -11.50
CA GLY A 98 -3.24 23.44 -11.54
C GLY A 98 -3.94 22.59 -10.49
N LEU A 99 -3.33 21.46 -10.08
CA LEU A 99 -3.90 20.59 -9.05
C LEU A 99 -3.51 21.05 -7.64
N GLU A 100 -4.41 20.86 -6.67
CA GLU A 100 -4.15 21.03 -5.25
C GLU A 100 -4.17 19.69 -4.51
N LEU A 101 -3.38 19.62 -3.44
CA LEU A 101 -3.33 18.50 -2.51
C LEU A 101 -4.07 18.90 -1.24
N ILE A 102 -5.10 18.13 -0.88
CA ILE A 102 -5.91 18.38 0.31
C ILE A 102 -5.89 17.16 1.25
N ARG A 103 -6.13 17.42 2.54
CA ARG A 103 -6.39 16.39 3.54
C ARG A 103 -7.80 16.56 4.06
N THR A 104 -8.54 15.47 4.18
CA THR A 104 -9.89 15.50 4.74
C THR A 104 -10.13 14.37 5.72
N TRP A 105 -11.16 14.53 6.55
CA TRP A 105 -11.73 13.45 7.33
C TRP A 105 -13.26 13.50 7.27
N ALA A 106 -13.94 12.35 7.31
CA ALA A 106 -15.40 12.27 7.30
C ALA A 106 -15.91 11.27 8.33
N LEU A 107 -17.16 11.43 8.79
CA LEU A 107 -17.85 10.43 9.61
C LEU A 107 -18.46 9.37 8.68
N GLY A 108 -17.80 8.23 8.54
CA GLY A 108 -18.26 7.15 7.65
C GLY A 108 -17.75 7.24 6.20
N VAL A 109 -18.06 6.19 5.44
CA VAL A 109 -17.46 5.88 4.13
C VAL A 109 -17.97 6.75 2.99
N THR A 110 -19.25 7.12 3.01
CA THR A 110 -19.93 7.86 1.94
C THR A 110 -20.29 9.30 2.32
N SER A 111 -19.84 9.77 3.49
CA SER A 111 -20.10 11.14 3.92
C SER A 111 -19.05 12.08 3.36
N ASP A 112 -19.52 13.28 2.99
CA ASP A 112 -18.65 14.38 2.63
C ASP A 112 -17.73 14.72 3.83
N GLY A 113 -16.49 15.07 3.52
CA GLY A 113 -15.45 15.28 4.53
C GLY A 113 -15.25 16.74 4.89
N TRP A 114 -14.75 16.98 6.10
CA TRP A 114 -14.22 18.27 6.51
C TRP A 114 -12.74 18.39 6.13
N TYR A 115 -12.34 19.59 5.73
CA TYR A 115 -10.92 19.88 5.47
C TYR A 115 -10.11 19.83 6.76
N ALA A 116 -8.91 19.28 6.65
CA ALA A 116 -7.84 19.41 7.62
C ALA A 116 -6.71 20.24 7.01
N GLN A 117 -5.67 20.50 7.81
CA GLN A 117 -4.45 21.13 7.29
C GLN A 117 -3.93 20.33 6.09
N PRO A 118 -3.66 20.99 4.94
CA PRO A 118 -3.11 20.32 3.77
C PRO A 118 -1.79 19.59 4.09
N PRO A 119 -1.53 18.41 3.49
CA PRO A 119 -0.24 17.73 3.65
C PRO A 119 0.86 18.49 2.90
N SER A 120 2.03 18.65 3.53
CA SER A 120 3.26 19.08 2.83
C SER A 120 4.01 17.92 2.16
N ARG A 121 3.66 16.69 2.54
CA ARG A 121 4.21 15.43 2.04
C ARG A 121 3.16 14.33 2.17
N VAL A 122 3.30 13.28 1.37
CA VAL A 122 2.34 12.18 1.28
C VAL A 122 3.06 10.85 1.47
N PRO A 123 2.50 9.89 2.23
CA PRO A 123 3.11 8.57 2.37
C PRO A 123 3.11 7.83 1.03
N ASN A 124 4.26 7.24 0.68
CA ASN A 124 4.41 6.33 -0.45
C ASN A 124 4.83 4.91 0.00
N THR A 125 4.92 4.65 1.30
CA THR A 125 5.16 3.31 1.86
C THR A 125 4.14 3.01 2.97
N PRO A 126 3.88 1.73 3.29
CA PRO A 126 3.04 1.35 4.43
C PRO A 126 3.48 1.97 5.75
N GLN A 127 4.78 1.99 6.03
CA GLN A 127 5.32 2.55 7.27
C GLN A 127 5.08 4.07 7.34
N ALA A 128 5.29 4.79 6.23
CA ALA A 128 4.99 6.21 6.16
C ALA A 128 3.51 6.50 6.34
N LEU A 129 2.62 5.64 5.82
CA LEU A 129 1.17 5.80 6.00
C LEU A 129 0.77 5.65 7.47
N VAL A 130 1.32 4.67 8.19
CA VAL A 130 1.07 4.54 9.63
C VAL A 130 1.60 5.76 10.38
N ALA A 131 2.80 6.23 10.05
CA ALA A 131 3.37 7.44 10.68
C ALA A 131 2.53 8.70 10.41
N GLU A 132 2.03 8.87 9.18
CA GLU A 132 1.09 9.92 8.80
C GLU A 132 -0.19 9.85 9.65
N LEU A 133 -0.79 8.67 9.76
CA LEU A 133 -2.00 8.47 10.57
C LEU A 133 -1.76 8.72 12.05
N GLN A 134 -0.59 8.35 12.60
CA GLN A 134 -0.22 8.71 13.98
C GLN A 134 -0.16 10.22 14.16
N GLY A 135 0.43 10.95 13.20
CA GLY A 135 0.50 12.40 13.23
C GLY A 135 -0.88 13.07 13.19
N ILE A 136 -1.82 12.52 12.41
CA ILE A 136 -3.17 13.09 12.27
C ILE A 136 -4.06 12.75 13.46
N THR A 137 -4.00 11.51 13.95
CA THR A 137 -4.95 10.97 14.94
C THR A 137 -4.44 11.03 16.38
N GLY A 138 -3.13 11.16 16.58
CA GLY A 138 -2.48 10.98 17.88
C GLY A 138 -2.54 9.54 18.42
N ALA A 139 -2.99 8.57 17.60
CA ALA A 139 -3.16 7.19 18.03
C ALA A 139 -1.83 6.44 18.17
N LYS A 140 -1.86 5.37 18.96
CA LYS A 140 -0.74 4.44 19.05
C LYS A 140 -0.63 3.63 17.76
N MET A 141 0.60 3.38 17.33
CA MET A 141 0.91 2.59 16.14
C MET A 141 0.22 1.22 16.15
N THR A 142 0.28 0.49 17.28
CA THR A 142 -0.39 -0.80 17.47
C THR A 142 -1.90 -0.71 17.24
N ASP A 143 -2.53 0.35 17.73
CA ASP A 143 -3.99 0.55 17.58
C ASP A 143 -4.35 0.86 16.13
N LEU A 144 -3.54 1.65 15.43
CA LEU A 144 -3.75 1.95 14.01
C LEU A 144 -3.62 0.72 13.12
N ILE A 145 -2.61 -0.14 13.35
CA ILE A 145 -2.42 -1.30 12.48
C ILE A 145 -3.52 -2.36 12.64
N GLU A 146 -4.03 -2.54 13.86
CA GLU A 146 -5.07 -3.53 14.16
C GLU A 146 -6.48 -3.01 13.80
N ASN A 147 -6.74 -1.72 13.98
CA ASN A 147 -8.09 -1.14 13.86
C ASN A 147 -8.25 -0.13 12.71
N GLY A 148 -7.19 0.09 11.92
CA GLY A 148 -7.24 0.87 10.69
C GLY A 148 -7.57 -0.01 9.49
N TYR A 149 -8.36 0.51 8.54
CA TYR A 149 -8.78 -0.22 7.35
C TYR A 149 -8.49 0.58 6.08
N ASP A 150 -7.83 -0.05 5.10
CA ASP A 150 -7.54 0.55 3.80
C ASP A 150 -8.75 0.45 2.86
N LEU A 151 -9.51 1.54 2.81
CA LEU A 151 -10.68 1.65 1.93
C LEU A 151 -10.29 1.90 0.48
N LEU A 152 -9.14 2.54 0.22
CA LEU A 152 -8.68 2.76 -1.14
C LEU A 152 -8.40 1.42 -1.82
N GLN A 153 -7.69 0.52 -1.16
CA GLN A 153 -7.47 -0.83 -1.66
C GLN A 153 -8.77 -1.62 -1.82
N TYR A 154 -9.73 -1.46 -0.90
CA TYR A 154 -11.06 -2.04 -1.08
C TYR A 154 -11.67 -1.60 -2.39
N ARG A 155 -11.75 -0.29 -2.61
CA ARG A 155 -12.34 0.29 -3.81
C ARG A 155 -11.62 -0.18 -5.07
N LEU A 156 -10.29 -0.14 -5.10
CA LEU A 156 -9.50 -0.56 -6.27
C LEU A 156 -9.75 -2.02 -6.67
N LEU A 157 -9.96 -2.90 -5.69
CA LEU A 157 -10.22 -4.33 -5.93
C LEU A 157 -11.71 -4.67 -6.16
N ASN A 158 -12.61 -3.70 -5.97
CA ASN A 158 -14.06 -3.85 -6.07
C ASN A 158 -14.68 -2.76 -6.96
N GLU A 159 -14.06 -2.48 -8.11
CA GLU A 159 -14.62 -1.58 -9.14
C GLU A 159 -14.96 -0.17 -8.64
N LEU A 160 -14.13 0.35 -7.74
CA LEU A 160 -14.27 1.64 -7.07
C LEU A 160 -15.47 1.77 -6.11
N ALA A 161 -16.20 0.68 -5.86
CA ALA A 161 -17.33 0.66 -4.94
C ALA A 161 -16.87 0.86 -3.48
N TYR A 162 -17.60 1.69 -2.74
CA TYR A 162 -17.39 1.83 -1.31
C TYR A 162 -17.87 0.57 -0.56
N PRO A 163 -17.17 0.17 0.52
CA PRO A 163 -17.66 -0.92 1.36
C PRO A 163 -18.92 -0.49 2.10
N LYS A 164 -19.76 -1.47 2.47
CA LYS A 164 -20.98 -1.23 3.26
C LYS A 164 -20.69 -0.87 4.73
N SER A 165 -19.44 -0.96 5.16
CA SER A 165 -18.98 -0.73 6.52
C SER A 165 -17.60 -0.06 6.49
N ILE A 166 -17.28 0.69 7.55
CA ILE A 166 -15.94 1.24 7.81
C ILE A 166 -14.87 0.17 8.05
N ALA A 167 -15.29 -1.06 8.37
CA ALA A 167 -14.42 -2.19 8.69
C ALA A 167 -14.59 -3.33 7.67
N PRO A 168 -14.20 -3.14 6.39
CA PRO A 168 -14.25 -4.21 5.41
C PRO A 168 -13.32 -5.37 5.80
N ALA A 169 -13.85 -6.59 5.81
CA ALA A 169 -13.09 -7.79 6.20
C ALA A 169 -11.90 -8.05 5.28
N GLY A 170 -10.74 -8.37 5.86
CA GLY A 170 -9.49 -8.61 5.14
C GLY A 170 -8.80 -7.34 4.63
N TYR A 171 -9.28 -6.14 5.02
CA TYR A 171 -8.73 -4.85 4.62
C TYR A 171 -8.12 -4.06 5.79
N THR A 172 -7.82 -4.70 6.93
CA THR A 172 -7.06 -4.01 7.98
C THR A 172 -5.67 -3.62 7.44
N LEU A 173 -5.08 -2.54 7.97
CA LEU A 173 -3.72 -2.12 7.55
C LEU A 173 -2.70 -3.24 7.80
N LYS A 174 -2.86 -3.98 8.90
CA LYS A 174 -2.03 -5.13 9.24
C LYS A 174 -2.09 -6.25 8.19
N GLU A 175 -3.28 -6.66 7.79
CA GLU A 175 -3.47 -7.74 6.80
C GLU A 175 -3.06 -7.28 5.39
N ARG A 176 -3.41 -6.04 5.02
CA ARG A 176 -3.15 -5.51 3.67
C ARG A 176 -1.70 -5.22 3.41
N TYR A 177 -1.03 -4.57 4.35
CA TYR A 177 0.37 -4.20 4.17
C TYR A 177 1.34 -5.16 4.86
N LEU A 178 0.85 -6.31 5.31
CA LEU A 178 1.61 -7.36 5.99
C LEU A 178 2.48 -6.77 7.12
N LEU A 179 1.87 -5.88 7.91
CA LEU A 179 2.59 -5.14 8.95
C LEU A 179 2.79 -6.03 10.16
N THR A 180 3.98 -5.90 10.74
CA THR A 180 4.40 -6.62 11.94
C THR A 180 5.15 -5.65 12.85
N ILE A 181 5.18 -5.94 14.14
CA ILE A 181 5.97 -5.18 15.10
C ILE A 181 7.14 -6.04 15.52
N ALA A 182 8.35 -5.57 15.26
CA ALA A 182 9.58 -6.23 15.66
C ALA A 182 9.72 -6.20 17.20
N PRO A 183 10.53 -7.09 17.81
CA PRO A 183 10.70 -7.14 19.27
C PRO A 183 11.18 -5.83 19.92
N ASN A 184 11.87 -4.99 19.15
CA ASN A 184 12.32 -3.65 19.56
C ASN A 184 11.21 -2.58 19.49
N GLY A 185 9.99 -2.95 19.07
CA GLY A 185 8.85 -2.05 18.93
C GLY A 185 8.78 -1.32 17.59
N GLU A 186 9.68 -1.58 16.65
CA GLU A 186 9.66 -0.97 15.32
C GLU A 186 8.61 -1.62 14.40
N LEU A 187 8.01 -0.81 13.54
CA LEU A 187 7.09 -1.28 12.51
C LEU A 187 7.87 -1.85 11.33
N THR A 188 7.62 -3.10 11.01
CA THR A 188 8.19 -3.79 9.86
C THR A 188 7.08 -4.25 8.92
N THR A 189 7.44 -4.49 7.66
CA THR A 189 6.52 -5.07 6.67
C THR A 189 7.13 -6.35 6.11
N LEU A 190 6.30 -7.37 5.91
CA LEU A 190 6.73 -8.60 5.22
C LEU A 190 6.82 -8.41 3.70
N TYR A 191 6.55 -7.21 3.16
CA TYR A 191 6.93 -6.90 1.79
C TYR A 191 8.45 -6.76 1.61
N ASP A 192 9.19 -6.49 2.69
CA ASP A 192 10.65 -6.46 2.67
C ASP A 192 11.20 -7.90 2.65
N THR A 193 12.33 -8.12 1.97
CA THR A 193 12.95 -9.46 1.90
C THR A 193 13.46 -9.86 3.29
N PRO A 194 13.05 -11.01 3.83
CA PRO A 194 13.65 -11.53 5.05
C PRO A 194 15.14 -11.81 4.84
N THR A 195 15.96 -11.59 5.86
CA THR A 195 17.41 -11.82 5.77
C THR A 195 17.72 -13.26 5.36
N GLY A 196 18.59 -13.41 4.36
CA GLY A 196 19.01 -14.72 3.83
C GLY A 196 18.05 -15.35 2.84
N VAL A 197 16.95 -14.65 2.47
CA VAL A 197 16.03 -15.09 1.42
C VAL A 197 16.41 -14.43 0.09
N ASP A 198 16.31 -15.21 -0.98
CA ASP A 198 16.44 -14.70 -2.35
C ASP A 198 15.34 -13.68 -2.67
N ALA A 199 15.73 -12.49 -3.13
CA ALA A 199 14.82 -11.36 -3.31
C ALA A 199 13.74 -11.64 -4.38
N ASP A 200 14.12 -12.31 -5.47
CA ASP A 200 13.20 -12.64 -6.56
C ASP A 200 12.19 -13.69 -6.11
N ARG A 201 12.66 -14.76 -5.45
CA ARG A 201 11.79 -15.78 -4.87
C ARG A 201 10.78 -15.17 -3.89
N TRP A 202 11.21 -14.22 -3.05
CA TRP A 202 10.30 -13.52 -2.15
C TRP A 202 9.26 -12.67 -2.90
N SER A 203 9.69 -11.95 -3.94
CA SER A 203 8.77 -11.17 -4.78
C SER A 203 7.73 -12.04 -5.48
N TYR A 204 8.12 -13.20 -6.03
CA TYR A 204 7.18 -14.17 -6.59
C TYR A 204 6.20 -14.73 -5.56
N PHE A 205 6.68 -14.98 -4.32
CA PHE A 205 5.81 -15.36 -3.22
C PHE A 205 4.75 -14.28 -2.94
N LEU A 206 5.15 -13.02 -2.83
CA LEU A 206 4.23 -11.90 -2.60
C LEU A 206 3.21 -11.75 -3.75
N HIS A 207 3.63 -11.93 -5.01
CA HIS A 207 2.71 -11.94 -6.14
C HIS A 207 1.70 -13.10 -6.08
N ALA A 208 2.15 -14.28 -5.70
CA ALA A 208 1.26 -15.42 -5.50
C ALA A 208 0.32 -15.20 -4.30
N LEU A 209 0.77 -14.50 -3.25
CA LEU A 209 -0.04 -14.17 -2.07
C LEU A 209 -1.16 -13.18 -2.41
N ASP A 210 -0.86 -12.22 -3.28
CA ASP A 210 -1.80 -11.19 -3.71
C ASP A 210 -2.79 -11.69 -4.80
N SER A 211 -2.55 -12.87 -5.39
CA SER A 211 -3.42 -13.46 -6.42
C SER A 211 -4.56 -14.29 -5.81
N ARG A 212 -5.80 -14.00 -6.23
CA ARG A 212 -7.04 -14.62 -5.72
C ARG A 212 -7.09 -16.15 -5.87
N ASN A 213 -6.38 -16.71 -6.85
CA ASN A 213 -6.48 -18.13 -7.21
C ASN A 213 -5.33 -19.00 -6.65
N THR A 214 -4.32 -18.40 -6.02
CA THR A 214 -3.06 -19.07 -5.65
C THR A 214 -2.86 -19.23 -4.14
N ALA A 215 -3.68 -18.55 -3.34
CA ALA A 215 -3.63 -18.57 -1.89
C ALA A 215 -3.66 -19.98 -1.28
N LYS A 216 -4.55 -20.85 -1.76
CA LYS A 216 -4.68 -22.22 -1.23
C LYS A 216 -3.45 -23.09 -1.53
N THR A 217 -2.94 -23.02 -2.76
CA THR A 217 -1.71 -23.72 -3.15
C THR A 217 -0.49 -23.22 -2.37
N LEU A 218 -0.44 -21.92 -2.06
CA LEU A 218 0.62 -21.34 -1.24
C LEU A 218 0.55 -21.84 0.21
N ASP A 219 -0.64 -21.94 0.78
CA ASP A 219 -0.85 -22.47 2.12
C ASP A 219 -0.41 -23.94 2.22
N GLU A 220 -0.80 -24.75 1.24
CA GLU A 220 -0.34 -26.15 1.10
C GLU A 220 1.19 -26.25 0.96
N TYR A 221 1.80 -25.39 0.14
CA TYR A 221 3.25 -25.31 -0.01
C TYR A 221 3.94 -24.91 1.30
N ALA A 222 3.41 -23.92 2.02
CA ALA A 222 3.95 -23.44 3.30
C ALA A 222 3.97 -24.51 4.41
N ALA A 223 2.95 -25.37 4.40
CA ALA A 223 2.75 -26.43 5.38
C ALA A 223 3.59 -27.67 5.08
N TYR A 224 3.64 -28.11 3.82
CA TYR A 224 4.17 -29.42 3.44
C TYR A 224 5.32 -29.40 2.42
N GLY A 225 5.61 -28.26 1.82
CA GLY A 225 6.68 -28.10 0.84
C GLY A 225 8.08 -27.99 1.44
N ASN A 226 9.08 -27.86 0.58
CA ASN A 226 10.49 -27.70 0.95
C ASN A 226 10.84 -26.27 1.39
N VAL A 227 9.93 -25.58 2.07
CA VAL A 227 10.01 -24.13 2.34
C VAL A 227 11.26 -23.77 3.15
N ILE A 228 11.61 -24.56 4.17
CA ILE A 228 12.83 -24.30 4.97
C ILE A 228 14.09 -24.47 4.12
N ARG A 229 14.10 -25.43 3.19
CA ARG A 229 15.24 -25.65 2.29
C ARG A 229 15.38 -24.52 1.27
N GLU A 230 14.26 -23.98 0.78
CA GLU A 230 14.24 -22.96 -0.28
C GLU A 230 14.30 -21.53 0.27
N PHE A 231 13.73 -21.24 1.44
CA PHE A 231 13.64 -19.90 2.03
C PHE A 231 14.44 -19.75 3.33
N GLY A 232 15.08 -20.82 3.81
CA GLY A 232 15.68 -20.83 5.14
C GLY A 232 14.62 -20.76 6.26
N GLN A 233 15.08 -20.81 7.51
CA GLN A 233 14.19 -20.77 8.68
C GLN A 233 13.47 -19.42 8.82
N SER A 234 14.19 -18.32 8.60
CA SER A 234 13.66 -16.95 8.67
C SER A 234 12.58 -16.73 7.61
N GLY A 235 12.88 -17.06 6.35
CA GLY A 235 11.94 -16.91 5.25
C GLY A 235 10.72 -17.82 5.38
N ALA A 236 10.88 -19.07 5.84
CA ALA A 236 9.74 -19.95 6.12
C ALA A 236 8.81 -19.40 7.20
N THR A 237 9.36 -18.74 8.22
CA THR A 237 8.58 -18.12 9.29
C THR A 237 7.83 -16.89 8.77
N ALA A 238 8.51 -16.02 8.03
CA ALA A 238 7.91 -14.84 7.40
C ALA A 238 6.80 -15.23 6.41
N LEU A 239 7.02 -16.28 5.60
CA LEU A 239 6.06 -16.79 4.62
C LEU A 239 4.76 -17.23 5.30
N ARG A 240 4.86 -18.05 6.36
CA ARG A 240 3.70 -18.51 7.13
C ARG A 240 2.98 -17.36 7.82
N GLN A 241 3.74 -16.39 8.34
CA GLN A 241 3.16 -15.20 8.95
C GLN A 241 2.39 -14.36 7.94
N ALA A 242 2.95 -14.13 6.74
CA ALA A 242 2.29 -13.40 5.67
C ALA A 242 1.02 -14.10 5.18
N LEU A 243 1.03 -15.44 5.05
CA LEU A 243 -0.16 -16.23 4.74
C LEU A 243 -1.24 -16.10 5.81
N ARG A 244 -0.87 -16.23 7.09
CA ARG A 244 -1.81 -16.06 8.21
C ARG A 244 -2.42 -14.67 8.24
N LEU A 245 -1.61 -13.64 7.98
CA LEU A 245 -2.12 -12.26 7.88
C LEU A 245 -3.08 -12.09 6.71
N ARG A 246 -2.84 -12.76 5.58
CA ARG A 246 -3.67 -12.57 4.38
C ARG A 246 -4.94 -13.42 4.35
N LEU A 247 -4.86 -14.66 4.86
CA LEU A 247 -5.93 -15.66 4.78
C LEU A 247 -6.69 -15.81 6.10
N GLY A 248 -6.19 -15.23 7.20
CA GLY A 248 -6.73 -15.41 8.54
C GLY A 248 -6.14 -16.64 9.25
N ALA A 249 -6.70 -16.96 10.43
CA ALA A 249 -6.37 -18.19 11.12
C ALA A 249 -6.96 -19.39 10.36
N GLU A 250 -6.15 -20.42 10.09
CA GLU A 250 -6.56 -21.61 9.33
C GLU A 250 -7.90 -22.19 9.80
N GLU A 251 -8.90 -22.24 8.90
CA GLU A 251 -9.95 -23.25 8.97
C GLU A 251 -9.50 -24.47 8.16
N LYS A 252 -8.96 -25.45 8.88
CA LYS A 252 -8.66 -26.83 8.46
C LYS A 252 -7.36 -27.03 7.66
N LYS A 253 -6.53 -27.93 8.21
CA LYS A 253 -5.31 -28.45 7.58
C LYS A 253 -5.61 -28.94 6.15
N PRO A 254 -4.89 -28.44 5.13
CA PRO A 254 -4.98 -29.01 3.80
C PRO A 254 -4.50 -30.48 3.81
N PHE A 255 -5.21 -31.33 3.08
CA PHE A 255 -4.82 -32.72 2.80
C PHE A 255 -4.06 -32.77 1.47
N ALA A 256 -2.83 -32.28 1.41
CA ALA A 256 -1.97 -32.49 0.23
C ALA A 256 -0.48 -32.34 0.57
N HIS A 257 0.33 -33.33 0.19
CA HIS A 257 1.78 -33.22 0.16
C HIS A 257 2.21 -32.53 -1.14
N VAL A 258 2.46 -31.23 -1.11
CA VAL A 258 3.07 -30.53 -2.24
C VAL A 258 4.58 -30.79 -2.21
N GLN A 259 5.05 -31.78 -2.97
CA GLN A 259 6.49 -32.10 -3.08
C GLN A 259 7.26 -31.25 -4.11
N LYS A 260 6.59 -30.33 -4.80
CA LYS A 260 7.16 -29.50 -5.86
C LYS A 260 8.02 -28.36 -5.31
N ALA A 261 9.03 -27.96 -6.08
CA ALA A 261 9.83 -26.78 -5.77
C ALA A 261 9.03 -25.48 -5.99
N PHE A 262 9.43 -24.37 -5.34
CA PHE A 262 8.67 -23.12 -5.40
C PHE A 262 8.47 -22.63 -6.84
N PHE A 263 9.55 -22.56 -7.63
CA PHE A 263 9.49 -22.09 -9.03
C PHE A 263 8.84 -23.10 -9.99
N GLU A 264 8.58 -24.34 -9.56
CA GLU A 264 7.74 -25.26 -10.34
C GLU A 264 6.25 -24.93 -10.18
N LEU A 265 5.86 -24.42 -9.01
CA LEU A 265 4.49 -23.98 -8.72
C LEU A 265 4.23 -22.56 -9.22
N TYR A 266 5.23 -21.69 -9.12
CA TYR A 266 5.17 -20.28 -9.47
C TYR A 266 6.32 -19.94 -10.44
N PRO A 267 6.25 -20.41 -11.70
CA PRO A 267 7.34 -20.22 -12.65
C PRO A 267 7.50 -18.74 -13.01
N PRO A 268 8.74 -18.26 -13.16
CA PRO A 268 9.00 -16.92 -13.67
C PRO A 268 8.45 -16.78 -15.09
N ARG A 269 7.97 -15.59 -15.45
CA ARG A 269 7.47 -15.35 -16.80
C ARG A 269 8.66 -15.35 -17.77
N LYS A 270 8.48 -15.94 -18.95
CA LYS A 270 9.53 -16.24 -19.95
C LYS A 270 10.35 -15.02 -20.43
N TYR A 271 9.89 -13.79 -20.17
CA TYR A 271 10.51 -12.53 -20.60
C TYR A 271 10.62 -11.49 -19.48
N GLU A 272 10.45 -11.90 -18.22
CA GLU A 272 10.52 -10.99 -17.08
C GLU A 272 11.98 -10.83 -16.65
N THR A 273 12.51 -9.61 -16.78
CA THR A 273 13.91 -9.29 -16.43
C THR A 273 14.04 -8.73 -15.02
N GLU A 274 12.94 -8.30 -14.40
CA GLU A 274 12.90 -7.76 -13.04
C GLU A 274 11.49 -7.96 -12.46
N VAL A 275 11.41 -8.42 -11.20
CA VAL A 275 10.13 -8.62 -10.50
C VAL A 275 9.83 -7.38 -9.66
N GLU A 276 9.03 -6.47 -10.19
CA GLU A 276 8.69 -5.23 -9.49
C GLU A 276 7.78 -5.51 -8.27
N ARG A 277 8.28 -5.12 -7.09
CA ARG A 277 7.51 -5.13 -5.83
C ARG A 277 6.51 -3.98 -5.83
N SER A 278 5.24 -4.35 -5.97
CA SER A 278 4.11 -3.44 -5.86
C SER A 278 3.05 -4.07 -4.97
N ILE A 279 2.35 -3.23 -4.21
CA ILE A 279 1.13 -3.65 -3.52
C ILE A 279 0.05 -3.73 -4.57
N ALA A 280 -0.58 -4.91 -4.70
CA ALA A 280 -1.69 -5.12 -5.64
C ALA A 280 -2.73 -3.99 -5.51
N GLY A 281 -3.33 -3.55 -6.61
CA GLY A 281 -4.32 -2.46 -6.63
C GLY A 281 -3.74 -1.09 -7.00
N TYR A 282 -2.54 -0.70 -6.56
CA TYR A 282 -1.98 0.61 -6.92
C TYR A 282 -1.50 0.68 -8.38
N ARG A 283 -1.14 -0.46 -9.00
CA ARG A 283 -0.93 -0.54 -10.46
C ARG A 283 -2.19 -0.17 -11.26
N ALA A 284 -3.39 -0.44 -10.73
CA ALA A 284 -4.66 -0.19 -11.41
C ALA A 284 -5.04 1.30 -11.45
N ILE A 285 -4.51 2.14 -10.55
CA ILE A 285 -4.76 3.60 -10.54
C ILE A 285 -4.32 4.23 -11.89
N PHE A 286 -3.28 3.67 -12.53
CA PHE A 286 -2.80 4.14 -13.83
C PHE A 286 -3.55 3.56 -15.02
N GLU A 287 -4.07 2.33 -14.94
CA GLU A 287 -4.89 1.73 -16.01
C GLU A 287 -6.30 2.33 -16.07
N THR A 288 -6.79 2.84 -14.94
CA THR A 288 -8.07 3.58 -14.86
C THR A 288 -7.99 4.97 -15.51
N LYS A 289 -6.79 5.47 -15.88
CA LYS A 289 -6.61 6.71 -16.66
C LYS A 289 -7.31 6.68 -18.03
N ARG A 290 -7.79 5.53 -18.50
CA ARG A 290 -8.59 5.40 -19.73
C ARG A 290 -10.12 5.44 -19.51
N ARG A 291 -10.59 5.46 -18.26
CA ARG A 291 -12.03 5.43 -17.93
C ARG A 291 -12.56 6.69 -17.25
N PHE A 292 -11.68 7.65 -16.94
CA PHE A 292 -12.02 8.98 -16.43
C PHE A 292 -11.78 10.05 -17.49
#